data_AF-A0A960Q6L1-F1
#
_entry.id   AF-A0A960Q6L1-F1
#
_cell.length_a   1.000
_cell.length_b   1.000
_cell.length_c   1.000
_cell.angle_alpha   90.00
_cell.angle_beta   90.00
_cell.angle_gamma   90.00
#
_symmetry.space_group_name_H-M   'P 1'
#
loop_
_entity.id
_entity.type
_entity.pdbx_description
1 polymer ?
#
loop_
_entity_poly.entity_id
_entity_poly.type
_entity_poly.pdbx_seq_one_letter_code
_entity_poly.pdbx_strand_id
1 'polypeptide(L)'
;MAPAWLKNPFFTLAISPKASAAEVERAGQLLSSKLAAGSEAIKTYSVLGHRFERDDFEIKWALSELRDPEKRLLWEFLFFEPRPPKARHQNALDFAKVLGF
;
A
#
# COMPACT_ATOMS: atom_id res chain seq x y z
N MET A 1 -5.50 4.64 18.63
CA MET A 1 -6.41 4.82 17.48
C MET A 1 -5.61 5.51 16.38
N ALA A 2 -5.48 4.90 15.20
CA ALA A 2 -4.80 5.56 14.09
C ALA A 2 -5.71 6.67 13.54
N PRO A 3 -5.19 7.89 13.26
CA PRO A 3 -5.97 8.95 12.63
C PRO A 3 -6.61 8.52 11.30
N ALA A 4 -7.82 9.00 11.01
CA ALA A 4 -8.56 8.65 9.79
C ALA A 4 -7.79 8.99 8.50
N TRP A 5 -6.98 10.05 8.51
CA TRP A 5 -6.15 10.46 7.37
C TRP A 5 -5.02 9.46 7.03
N LEU A 6 -4.67 8.52 7.91
CA LEU A 6 -3.72 7.44 7.60
C LEU A 6 -4.30 6.40 6.64
N LYS A 7 -5.63 6.26 6.56
CA LYS A 7 -6.30 5.39 5.61
C LYS A 7 -6.35 6.04 4.23
N ASN A 8 -5.21 6.41 3.67
CA ASN A 8 -5.19 6.99 2.33
C ASN A 8 -5.58 5.92 1.27
N PRO A 9 -6.53 6.21 0.36
CA PRO A 9 -6.96 5.30 -0.71
C PRO A 9 -5.82 4.72 -1.54
N PHE A 10 -4.73 5.45 -1.76
CA PHE A 10 -3.57 4.97 -2.52
C PHE A 10 -2.86 3.82 -1.80
N PHE A 11 -2.77 3.85 -0.46
CA PHE A 11 -2.23 2.73 0.32
C PHE A 11 -3.20 1.56 0.36
N THR A 12 -4.50 1.84 0.48
CA THR A 12 -5.54 0.80 0.41
C THR A 12 -5.46 0.04 -0.90
N LEU A 13 -5.30 0.72 -2.04
CA LEU A 13 -5.18 0.09 -3.36
C LEU A 13 -3.74 -0.36 -3.72
N ALA A 14 -2.75 -0.09 -2.87
CA ALA A 14 -1.35 -0.40 -3.11
C ALA A 14 -0.81 0.17 -4.44
N ILE A 15 -1.15 1.43 -4.74
CA ILE A 15 -0.74 2.14 -5.96
C ILE A 15 -0.08 3.49 -5.63
N SER A 16 0.61 4.06 -6.61
CA SER A 16 1.18 5.40 -6.53
C SER A 16 0.12 6.48 -6.76
N PRO A 17 0.23 7.67 -6.16
CA PRO A 17 -0.57 8.85 -6.53
C PRO A 17 -0.47 9.22 -8.02
N LYS A 18 0.63 8.84 -8.68
CA LYS A 18 0.85 9.04 -10.12
C LYS A 18 0.06 8.08 -11.01
N ALA A 19 -0.65 7.11 -10.43
CA ALA A 19 -1.45 6.15 -11.17
C ALA A 19 -2.57 6.83 -11.95
N SER A 20 -2.69 6.49 -13.23
CA SER A 20 -3.80 6.90 -14.08
C SER A 20 -5.14 6.34 -13.58
N ALA A 21 -6.26 6.94 -13.99
CA ALA A 21 -7.59 6.42 -13.65
C ALA A 21 -7.78 4.95 -14.06
N ALA A 22 -7.24 4.55 -15.22
CA ALA A 22 -7.31 3.16 -15.67
C ALA A 22 -6.49 2.19 -14.80
N GLU A 23 -5.40 2.65 -14.20
CA GLU A 23 -4.60 1.85 -13.25
C GLU A 23 -5.29 1.72 -11.90
N VAL A 24 -5.96 2.78 -11.44
CA VAL A 24 -6.79 2.77 -10.22
C VAL A 24 -7.87 1.70 -10.31
N GLU A 25 -8.65 1.69 -11.40
CA GLU A 25 -9.73 0.70 -11.60
C GLU A 25 -9.18 -0.73 -11.68
N ARG A 26 -8.09 -0.94 -12.43
CA ARG A 26 -7.44 -2.25 -12.55
C ARG A 26 -6.93 -2.75 -11.20
N ALA A 27 -6.35 -1.88 -10.38
CA ALA A 27 -5.85 -2.25 -9.05
C ALA A 27 -7.00 -2.66 -8.12
N GLY A 28 -8.10 -1.90 -8.11
CA GLY A 28 -9.30 -2.24 -7.33
C GLY A 28 -9.87 -3.60 -7.73
N GLN A 29 -10.05 -3.84 -9.03
CA GLN A 29 -10.60 -5.11 -9.52
C GLN A 29 -9.68 -6.30 -9.24
N LEU A 30 -8.36 -6.12 -9.34
CA LEU A 30 -7.39 -7.14 -8.98
C LEU A 30 -7.45 -7.49 -7.49
N LEU A 31 -7.55 -6.48 -6.61
CA LEU A 31 -7.61 -6.69 -5.16
C LEU A 31 -8.93 -7.35 -4.75
N SER A 32 -10.07 -6.89 -5.26
CA SER A 32 -11.37 -7.54 -4.98
C SER A 32 -11.37 -9.00 -5.45
N SER A 33 -10.79 -9.30 -6.62
CA SER A 33 -10.69 -10.69 -7.12
C SER A 33 -9.83 -11.57 -6.21
N LYS A 34 -8.70 -11.03 -5.72
CA LYS A 34 -7.83 -11.75 -4.79
C LYS A 34 -8.46 -11.95 -3.40
N LEU A 35 -9.27 -11.00 -2.94
CA LEU A 35 -10.01 -11.14 -1.67
C LEU A 35 -11.08 -12.21 -1.80
N ALA A 36 -11.82 -12.21 -2.92
CA ALA A 36 -12.80 -13.24 -3.22
C ALA A 36 -12.18 -14.63 -3.34
N ALA A 37 -10.92 -14.72 -3.80
CA ALA A 37 -10.14 -15.95 -3.83
C ALA A 37 -9.53 -16.35 -2.46
N GLY A 38 -9.80 -15.61 -1.37
CA GLY A 38 -9.35 -15.94 -0.03
C GLY A 38 -7.87 -15.62 0.25
N SER A 39 -7.25 -14.70 -0.49
CA SER A 39 -5.84 -14.37 -0.31
C SER A 39 -5.58 -13.56 0.97
N GLU A 40 -5.01 -14.21 1.98
CA GLU A 40 -4.63 -13.55 3.25
C GLU A 40 -3.57 -12.46 3.08
N ALA A 41 -2.67 -12.62 2.10
CA ALA A 41 -1.54 -11.71 1.89
C ALA A 41 -1.96 -10.28 1.56
N ILE A 42 -3.19 -10.09 1.05
CA ILE A 42 -3.71 -8.78 0.70
C ILE A 42 -4.76 -8.25 1.69
N LYS A 43 -5.12 -9.01 2.73
CA LYS A 43 -6.10 -8.55 3.73
C LYS A 43 -5.58 -7.45 4.64
N THR A 44 -4.28 -7.19 4.62
CA THR A 44 -3.69 -6.12 5.41
C THR A 44 -2.71 -5.30 4.62
N TYR A 45 -2.54 -4.05 5.03
CA TYR A 45 -1.52 -3.14 4.53
C TYR A 45 -0.98 -2.31 5.69
N SER A 46 0.24 -1.79 5.53
CA SER A 46 0.88 -0.99 6.55
C SER A 46 1.16 0.43 6.06
N VAL A 47 0.90 1.40 6.94
CA VAL A 47 1.16 2.82 6.69
C VAL A 47 1.74 3.40 7.97
N LEU A 48 2.92 4.01 7.88
CA LEU A 48 3.62 4.66 9.01
C LEU A 48 3.70 3.78 10.28
N GLY A 49 3.94 2.47 10.11
CA GLY A 49 4.05 1.52 11.22
C GLY A 49 2.70 1.03 11.78
N HIS A 50 1.58 1.56 11.30
CA HIS A 50 0.24 1.06 11.61
C HIS A 50 -0.17 0.00 10.59
N ARG A 51 -0.88 -1.03 11.04
CA ARG A 51 -1.49 -2.06 10.19
C ARG A 51 -2.98 -1.80 10.07
N PHE A 52 -3.48 -1.88 8.86
CA PHE A 52 -4.89 -1.73 8.52
C PHE A 52 -5.40 -2.99 7.85
N GLU A 53 -6.67 -3.29 8.06
CA GLU A 53 -7.38 -4.33 7.32
C GLU A 53 -7.88 -3.78 5.99
N ARG A 54 -7.88 -4.64 4.97
CA ARG A 54 -8.38 -4.39 3.63
C ARG A 54 -9.49 -5.41 3.37
N ASP A 55 -10.71 -4.93 3.34
CA ASP A 55 -11.89 -5.68 2.92
C ASP A 55 -12.45 -5.12 1.60
N ASP A 56 -13.51 -5.72 1.10
CA ASP A 56 -14.15 -5.27 -0.15
C ASP A 56 -14.82 -3.90 0.00
N PHE A 57 -15.26 -3.54 1.22
CA PHE A 57 -15.84 -2.23 1.50
C PHE A 57 -14.80 -1.11 1.39
N GLU A 58 -13.62 -1.29 1.98
CA GLU A 58 -12.48 -0.36 1.93
C GLU A 58 -11.96 -0.19 0.49
N ILE A 59 -11.94 -1.27 -0.31
CA ILE A 59 -11.58 -1.17 -1.73
C ILE A 59 -12.59 -0.32 -2.50
N LYS A 60 -13.90 -0.57 -2.31
CA LYS A 60 -14.96 0.21 -2.96
C LYS A 60 -14.96 1.67 -2.52
N TRP A 61 -14.74 1.91 -1.24
CA TRP A 61 -14.54 3.25 -0.69
C TRP A 61 -13.35 3.96 -1.36
N ALA A 62 -12.19 3.30 -1.40
CA ALA A 62 -10.99 3.87 -2.02
C ALA A 62 -11.18 4.18 -3.51
N LEU A 63 -11.85 3.30 -4.26
CA LEU A 63 -12.22 3.55 -5.66
C LEU A 63 -13.14 4.77 -5.79
N SER A 64 -14.16 4.88 -4.93
CA SER A 64 -15.08 6.02 -4.95
C SER A 64 -14.37 7.35 -4.68
N GLU A 65 -13.43 7.36 -3.73
CA GLU A 65 -12.67 8.56 -3.37
C GLU A 65 -11.70 9.00 -4.48
N LEU A 66 -11.10 8.05 -5.21
CA LEU A 66 -10.15 8.35 -6.29
C LEU A 66 -10.80 8.64 -7.64
N ARG A 67 -12.08 8.29 -7.81
CA ARG A 67 -12.89 8.66 -8.99
C ARG A 67 -13.28 10.13 -9.00
N ASP A 68 -13.46 10.72 -7.82
CA ASP A 68 -13.77 12.14 -7.66
C ASP A 68 -12.45 12.95 -7.73
N PRO A 69 -12.26 13.82 -8.74
CA PRO A 69 -11.02 14.58 -8.91
C PRO A 69 -10.69 15.48 -7.71
N GLU A 70 -11.70 16.06 -7.05
CA GLU A 70 -11.49 16.98 -5.93
C GLU A 70 -11.00 16.22 -4.70
N LYS A 71 -11.65 15.09 -4.40
CA LYS A 71 -11.24 14.22 -3.29
C LYS A 71 -9.88 13.59 -3.55
N ARG A 72 -9.64 13.16 -4.80
CA ARG A 72 -8.34 12.63 -5.21
C ARG A 72 -7.22 13.62 -4.92
N LEU A 73 -7.39 14.91 -5.25
CA LEU A 73 -6.38 15.93 -4.99
C LEU A 73 -6.03 16.05 -3.50
N LEU A 74 -7.04 15.98 -2.62
CA LEU A 74 -6.82 15.98 -1.16
C LEU A 74 -5.98 14.77 -0.72
N TRP A 75 -6.29 13.59 -1.27
CA TRP A 75 -5.53 12.36 -0.96
C TRP A 75 -4.12 12.36 -1.53
N GLU A 76 -3.89 13.00 -2.68
CA GLU A 76 -2.55 13.21 -3.23
C GLU A 76 -1.72 14.11 -2.31
N PHE A 77 -2.31 15.18 -1.77
CA PHE A 77 -1.64 16.07 -0.83
C PHE A 77 -1.30 15.38 0.51
N LEU A 78 -2.18 14.51 1.00
CA LEU A 78 -1.97 13.73 2.22
C LEU A 78 -1.13 12.46 2.01
N PHE A 79 -0.65 12.20 0.79
CA PHE A 79 0.18 11.04 0.50
C PHE A 79 1.62 11.28 0.96
N PHE A 80 2.20 10.25 1.58
CA PHE A 80 3.60 10.25 1.97
C PHE A 80 4.30 9.06 1.34
N GLU A 81 5.41 9.30 0.65
CA GLU A 81 6.19 8.22 0.05
C GLU A 81 6.70 7.26 1.15
N PRO A 82 6.30 5.98 1.15
CA PRO A 82 6.81 5.05 2.13
C PRO A 82 8.31 4.88 1.89
N ARG A 83 9.13 5.27 2.86
CA ARG A 83 10.58 5.06 2.78
C ARG A 83 10.83 3.54 2.70
N PRO A 84 11.53 3.04 1.67
CA PRO A 84 11.85 1.63 1.61
C PRO A 84 12.63 1.24 2.88
N PRO A 85 12.41 0.04 3.45
CA PRO A 85 13.21 -0.42 4.57
C PRO A 85 14.67 -0.35 4.16
N LYS A 86 15.52 0.29 4.98
CA LYS A 86 16.97 0.33 4.73
C LYS A 86 17.41 -1.11 4.51
N ALA A 87 17.96 -1.42 3.33
CA ALA A 87 18.47 -2.74 3.04
C ALA A 87 19.45 -3.09 4.16
N ARG A 88 19.12 -4.12 4.96
CA ARG A 88 20.02 -4.62 5.98
C ARG A 88 21.20 -5.20 5.20
N HIS A 89 22.32 -4.49 5.13
CA HIS A 89 23.54 -4.99 4.52
C HIS A 89 23.84 -6.36 5.16
N GLN A 90 23.74 -7.44 4.37
CA GLN A 90 24.06 -8.81 4.80
C GLN A 90 25.57 -9.02 4.97
N ASN A 91 26.37 -7.97 4.85
CA ASN A 91 27.82 -8.01 4.79
C ASN A 91 28.49 -8.56 6.07
N ALA A 92 27.80 -8.73 7.20
CA ALA A 92 28.39 -9.36 8.38
C ALA A 92 28.67 -10.86 8.20
N LEU A 93 27.95 -11.55 7.30
CA LEU A 93 28.15 -12.99 7.05
C LEU A 93 29.15 -13.27 5.93
N ASP A 94 29.43 -12.30 5.05
CA ASP A 94 30.43 -12.45 3.98
C ASP A 94 31.86 -12.19 4.47
N PHE A 95 32.08 -11.32 5.46
CA PHE A 95 33.42 -11.08 6.00
C PHE A 95 34.04 -12.32 6.65
N ALA A 96 33.25 -13.15 7.34
CA ALA A 96 33.75 -14.39 7.94
C ALA A 96 34.18 -15.42 6.88
N LYS A 97 33.42 -15.52 5.78
CA LYS A 97 33.76 -16.38 4.63
C LYS A 97 35.00 -15.92 3.87
N VAL A 98 35.22 -14.60 3.77
CA VAL A 98 36.38 -14.03 3.09
C VAL A 98 37.65 -14.10 3.95
N LEU A 99 37.53 -14.09 5.29
CA LEU A 99 38.66 -14.15 6.22
C LEU A 99 39.01 -15.56 6.72
N GLY A 100 38.26 -16.59 6.32
CA GLY A 100 38.63 -17.98 6.57
C GLY A 100 38.65 -18.38 8.06
N PHE A 101 37.71 -17.85 8.86
CA PHE A 101 37.41 -18.35 10.22
C PHE A 101 36.18 -19.27 10.20
#